data_AF-A0A6P1IN27-F1
#
_entry.id   AF-A0A6P1IN27-F1
#
_cell.length_a   1.000
_cell.length_b   1.000
_cell.length_c   1.000
_cell.angle_alpha   90.00
_cell.angle_beta   90.00
_cell.angle_gamma   90.00
#
_symmetry.space_group_name_H-M   'P 1'
#
loop_
_entity.id
_entity.type
_entity.pdbx_description
1 polymer ?
#
loop_
_entity_poly.entity_id
_entity_poly.type
_entity_poly.pdbx_seq_one_letter_code
_entity_poly.pdbx_strand_id
1 'polypeptide(L)'
;MTEMQSNNASADSKAMCMPQDQQNPDIKLIEHWSSPLYKGDMPPGDRFLMSVVDRRDSNGQLFVDVGGEDGDIDNILTASFEISNLPGSRDHTQVLHLHISDDELGMTIFKQGDRYILRPETGMTIRPTVLPNGERAFILGAEQ
;
A
#
# COMPACT_ATOMS: atom_id res chain seq x y z
N MET A 1 -33.47 69.30 8.91
CA MET A 1 -32.47 68.46 9.60
C MET A 1 -32.14 67.32 8.66
N THR A 2 -30.91 67.36 8.19
CA THR A 2 -30.25 66.39 7.32
C THR A 2 -29.86 65.18 8.16
N GLU A 3 -30.06 63.96 7.69
CA GLU A 3 -29.10 62.86 7.93
C GLU A 3 -29.28 61.73 6.90
N MET A 4 -28.14 61.38 6.32
CA MET A 4 -27.90 60.37 5.30
C MET A 4 -27.39 59.07 5.95
N GLN A 5 -27.76 57.94 5.35
CA GLN A 5 -26.97 56.71 5.12
C GLN A 5 -26.37 55.90 6.29
N SER A 6 -26.72 54.61 6.34
CA SER A 6 -25.79 53.46 6.38
C SER A 6 -26.58 52.16 6.09
N ASN A 7 -26.32 51.45 4.99
CA ASN A 7 -25.30 50.42 4.74
C ASN A 7 -25.55 49.06 5.44
N ASN A 8 -25.89 48.04 4.64
CA ASN A 8 -25.14 46.79 4.42
C ASN A 8 -26.11 45.68 3.93
N ALA A 9 -26.11 45.31 2.66
CA ALA A 9 -25.11 44.50 1.95
C ALA A 9 -25.10 43.04 2.41
N SER A 10 -25.74 42.23 1.58
CA SER A 10 -25.66 40.76 1.45
C SER A 10 -24.23 40.24 1.65
N ALA A 11 -24.06 39.28 2.55
CA ALA A 11 -22.87 38.45 2.61
C ALA A 11 -23.27 37.03 2.20
N ASP A 12 -22.88 36.70 0.97
CA ASP A 12 -22.90 35.39 0.37
C ASP A 12 -22.31 34.32 1.30
N SER A 13 -22.92 33.14 1.25
CA SER A 13 -22.48 31.96 1.99
C SER A 13 -21.06 31.59 1.58
N LYS A 14 -20.11 31.75 2.51
CA LYS A 14 -18.82 31.04 2.44
C LYS A 14 -19.11 29.55 2.49
N ALA A 15 -19.00 28.87 1.35
CA ALA A 15 -18.75 27.45 1.32
C ALA A 15 -17.47 27.20 2.10
N MET A 16 -17.60 26.64 3.30
CA MET A 16 -16.47 26.12 4.07
C MET A 16 -15.92 24.95 3.27
N CYS A 17 -14.74 25.16 2.68
CA CYS A 17 -13.87 24.08 2.24
C CYS A 17 -13.59 23.21 3.47
N MET A 18 -14.20 22.02 3.52
CA MET A 18 -13.91 21.06 4.57
C MET A 18 -12.45 20.63 4.44
N PRO A 19 -11.69 20.53 5.53
CA PRO A 19 -10.32 20.01 5.48
C PRO A 19 -10.36 18.57 4.95
N GLN A 20 -9.45 18.26 4.03
CA GLN A 20 -9.22 16.90 3.55
C GLN A 20 -9.02 16.00 4.78
N ASP A 21 -9.83 14.93 4.89
CA ASP A 21 -9.69 13.91 5.90
C ASP A 21 -8.26 13.38 5.87
N GLN A 22 -7.42 13.89 6.77
CA GLN A 22 -6.14 13.30 7.08
C GLN A 22 -6.47 12.08 7.93
N GLN A 23 -6.88 10.99 7.27
CA GLN A 23 -7.06 9.69 7.92
C GLN A 23 -5.76 9.38 8.66
N ASN A 24 -5.84 9.25 10.00
CA ASN A 24 -4.72 8.75 10.78
C ASN A 24 -4.33 7.39 10.18
N PRO A 25 -3.05 7.18 9.85
CA PRO A 25 -2.62 5.91 9.27
C PRO A 25 -2.92 4.79 10.28
N ASP A 26 -3.55 3.71 9.82
CA ASP A 26 -3.79 2.52 10.66
C ASP A 26 -2.46 1.76 10.82
N ILE A 27 -1.63 2.24 11.75
CA ILE A 27 -0.32 1.66 12.08
C ILE A 27 -0.46 0.77 13.30
N LYS A 28 -0.03 -0.49 13.19
CA LYS A 28 -0.04 -1.47 14.27
C LYS A 28 1.31 -2.16 14.41
N LEU A 29 1.74 -2.34 15.66
CA LEU A 29 2.85 -3.21 16.01
C LEU A 29 2.45 -4.68 15.83
N ILE A 30 3.30 -5.45 15.17
CA ILE A 30 3.11 -6.87 14.88
C ILE A 30 4.25 -7.69 15.47
N GLU A 31 3.87 -8.72 16.23
CA GLU A 31 4.78 -9.67 16.88
C GLU A 31 4.19 -11.07 16.73
N HIS A 32 4.49 -11.75 15.61
CA HIS A 32 3.80 -13.02 15.34
C HIS A 32 4.13 -14.10 16.38
N TRP A 33 5.33 -14.11 16.97
CA TRP A 33 5.74 -15.05 18.03
C TRP A 33 4.96 -14.89 19.33
N SER A 34 4.42 -13.69 19.61
CA SER A 34 3.60 -13.42 20.80
C SER A 34 2.10 -13.63 20.54
N SER A 35 1.71 -14.07 19.34
CA SER A 35 0.32 -14.36 19.03
C SER A 35 -0.22 -15.52 19.87
N PRO A 36 -1.46 -15.43 20.40
CA PRO A 36 -2.11 -16.50 21.16
C PRO A 36 -2.17 -17.84 20.41
N LEU A 37 -2.10 -17.82 19.07
CA LEU A 37 -2.10 -19.03 18.23
C LEU A 37 -0.85 -19.88 18.42
N TYR A 38 0.31 -19.27 18.70
CA TYR A 38 1.58 -19.97 18.93
C TYR A 38 1.88 -20.21 20.40
N LYS A 39 0.98 -19.81 21.31
CA LYS A 39 1.08 -20.00 22.77
C LYS A 39 2.40 -19.53 23.41
N GLY A 40 3.17 -18.68 22.71
CA GLY A 40 4.49 -18.25 23.17
C GLY A 40 5.61 -19.29 23.01
N ASP A 41 5.40 -20.35 22.21
CA ASP A 41 6.40 -21.40 21.98
C ASP A 41 7.49 -20.99 20.97
N MET A 42 7.37 -19.80 20.38
CA MET A 42 8.35 -19.26 19.44
C MET A 42 9.32 -18.31 20.15
N PRO A 43 10.63 -18.37 19.83
CA PRO A 43 11.59 -17.41 20.37
C PRO A 43 11.22 -15.97 19.93
N PRO A 44 11.45 -14.96 20.79
CA PRO A 44 11.25 -13.57 20.40
C PRO A 44 12.09 -13.20 19.17
N GLY A 45 11.50 -12.43 18.27
CA GLY A 45 12.15 -11.91 17.07
C GLY A 45 12.10 -10.38 16.99
N ASP A 46 12.57 -9.86 15.86
CA ASP A 46 12.54 -8.42 15.56
C ASP A 46 11.10 -7.93 15.37
N ARG A 47 10.80 -6.75 15.91
CA ARG A 47 9.46 -6.12 15.91
C ARG A 47 9.18 -5.46 14.57
N PHE A 48 7.94 -5.59 14.10
CA PHE A 48 7.49 -4.99 12.83
C PHE A 48 6.33 -4.04 13.04
N LEU A 49 6.24 -3.02 12.19
CA LEU A 49 5.08 -2.15 12.07
C LEU A 49 4.36 -2.48 10.76
N MET A 50 3.04 -2.55 10.82
CA MET A 50 2.17 -2.69 9.65
C MET A 50 1.30 -1.45 9.53
N SER A 51 1.30 -0.83 8.35
CA SER A 51 0.49 0.33 8.01
C SER A 51 -0.55 -0.04 6.95
N VAL A 52 -1.75 0.53 7.04
CA VAL A 52 -2.73 0.54 5.94
C VAL A 52 -3.07 1.98 5.60
N VAL A 53 -2.86 2.34 4.33
CA VAL A 53 -3.21 3.65 3.79
C VAL A 53 -4.30 3.48 2.74
N ASP A 54 -5.51 3.90 3.09
CA ASP A 54 -6.68 3.83 2.21
C ASP A 54 -6.77 5.06 1.32
N ARG A 55 -6.65 4.86 0.01
CA ARG A 55 -6.78 5.90 -1.01
C ARG A 55 -7.86 5.56 -2.04
N ARG A 56 -8.79 4.66 -1.69
CA ARG A 56 -9.82 4.19 -2.65
C ARG A 56 -10.68 5.33 -3.18
N ASP A 57 -11.02 6.29 -2.34
CA ASP A 57 -11.81 7.46 -2.75
C ASP A 57 -11.00 8.50 -3.54
N SER A 58 -9.67 8.56 -3.36
CA SER A 58 -8.82 9.59 -3.99
C SER A 58 -8.20 9.13 -5.30
N ASN A 59 -7.71 7.88 -5.38
CA ASN A 59 -7.07 7.34 -6.56
C ASN A 59 -7.41 5.86 -6.84
N GLY A 60 -8.33 5.26 -6.09
CA GLY A 60 -8.76 3.87 -6.32
C GLY A 60 -7.82 2.81 -5.75
N GLN A 61 -6.86 3.19 -4.90
CA GLN A 61 -5.82 2.29 -4.41
C GLN A 61 -5.88 2.07 -2.89
N LEU A 62 -5.37 0.93 -2.45
CA LEU A 62 -5.13 0.61 -1.04
C LEU A 62 -3.67 0.19 -0.89
N PHE A 63 -2.94 0.78 0.05
CA PHE A 63 -1.54 0.44 0.33
C PHE A 63 -1.43 -0.28 1.67
N VAL A 64 -0.56 -1.28 1.72
CA VAL A 64 -0.17 -1.99 2.94
C VAL A 64 1.34 -2.02 2.99
N ASP A 65 1.89 -1.46 4.06
CA ASP A 65 3.34 -1.40 4.29
C ASP A 65 3.69 -2.24 5.51
N VAL A 66 4.78 -2.98 5.44
CA VAL A 66 5.33 -3.74 6.56
C VAL A 66 6.83 -3.49 6.64
N GLY A 67 7.30 -2.94 7.76
CA GLY A 67 8.71 -2.64 7.97
C GLY A 67 9.15 -2.96 9.41
N GLY A 68 10.46 -2.99 9.64
CA GLY A 68 11.03 -3.08 10.99
C GLY A 68 10.63 -1.88 11.85
N GLU A 69 10.45 -2.08 13.16
CA GLU A 69 10.13 -0.98 14.09
C GLU A 69 11.26 0.06 14.19
N ASP A 70 12.49 -0.34 13.87
CA ASP A 70 13.67 0.52 13.80
C ASP A 70 13.64 1.52 12.62
N GLY A 71 12.71 1.34 11.67
CA GLY A 71 12.38 2.35 10.66
C GLY A 71 13.33 2.39 9.48
N ASP A 72 13.98 1.27 9.14
CA ASP A 72 14.71 1.15 7.88
C ASP A 72 13.74 1.16 6.69
N ILE A 73 13.63 2.33 6.05
CA ILE A 73 12.71 2.58 4.93
C ILE A 73 13.10 1.83 3.66
N ASP A 74 14.39 1.51 3.51
CA ASP A 74 14.92 0.76 2.36
C ASP A 74 14.53 -0.73 2.45
N ASN A 75 13.97 -1.16 3.59
CA ASN A 75 13.56 -2.53 3.87
C ASN A 75 12.09 -2.61 4.29
N ILE A 76 11.23 -1.89 3.57
CA ILE A 76 9.77 -1.96 3.73
C ILE A 76 9.20 -2.85 2.62
N LEU A 77 8.42 -3.85 3.04
CA LEU A 77 7.54 -4.59 2.15
C LEU A 77 6.27 -3.77 1.90
N THR A 78 6.16 -3.18 0.71
CA THR A 78 4.97 -2.45 0.28
C THR A 78 4.19 -3.22 -0.79
N ALA A 79 2.89 -3.33 -0.56
CA ALA A 79 1.92 -3.88 -1.50
C ALA A 79 0.78 -2.88 -1.72
N SER A 80 0.41 -2.65 -2.98
CA SER A 80 -0.78 -1.86 -3.29
C SER A 80 -1.78 -2.62 -4.15
N PHE A 81 -3.06 -2.33 -3.93
CA PHE A 81 -4.18 -3.01 -4.58
C PHE A 81 -5.03 -2.01 -5.34
N GLU A 82 -5.43 -2.36 -6.57
CA GLU A 82 -6.34 -1.56 -7.38
C GLU A 82 -7.19 -2.42 -8.32
N ILE A 83 -8.19 -1.79 -8.94
CA ILE A 83 -8.85 -2.32 -10.13
C ILE A 83 -8.26 -1.62 -11.34
N SER A 84 -7.64 -2.39 -12.24
CA SER A 84 -6.96 -1.86 -13.42
C SER A 84 -7.32 -2.66 -14.66
N ASN A 85 -6.71 -2.32 -15.81
CA ASN A 85 -6.88 -3.09 -17.04
C ASN A 85 -5.70 -4.05 -17.23
N LEU A 86 -6.00 -5.26 -17.72
CA LEU A 86 -4.93 -6.13 -18.21
C LEU A 86 -4.21 -5.44 -19.40
N PRO A 87 -2.86 -5.36 -19.43
CA PRO A 87 -2.14 -4.67 -20.49
C PRO A 87 -2.48 -5.23 -21.88
N GLY A 88 -2.81 -4.34 -22.81
CA GLY A 88 -3.25 -4.72 -24.15
C GLY A 88 -4.71 -5.20 -24.24
N SER A 89 -5.45 -5.20 -23.13
CA SER A 89 -6.89 -5.46 -23.08
C SER A 89 -7.66 -4.27 -22.50
N ARG A 90 -8.98 -4.31 -22.64
CA ARG A 90 -9.93 -3.43 -21.93
C ARG A 90 -10.59 -4.13 -20.73
N ASP A 91 -10.19 -5.36 -20.45
CA ASP A 91 -10.75 -6.14 -19.34
C ASP A 91 -10.26 -5.59 -18.00
N HIS A 92 -11.21 -5.15 -17.18
CA HIS A 92 -10.95 -4.78 -15.80
C HIS A 92 -10.59 -6.02 -14.98
N THR A 93 -9.60 -5.88 -14.10
CA THR A 93 -9.12 -6.97 -13.25
C THR A 93 -8.60 -6.43 -11.91
N GLN A 94 -8.58 -7.30 -10.90
CA GLN A 94 -7.88 -7.04 -9.65
C GLN A 94 -6.37 -7.07 -9.91
N VAL A 95 -5.68 -6.07 -9.39
CA VAL A 95 -4.24 -5.90 -9.52
C VAL A 95 -3.61 -5.76 -8.14
N LEU A 96 -2.47 -6.41 -7.97
CA LEU A 96 -1.56 -6.25 -6.84
C LEU A 96 -0.23 -5.74 -7.40
N HIS A 97 0.26 -4.63 -6.88
CA HIS A 97 1.60 -4.14 -7.12
C HIS A 97 2.48 -4.51 -5.93
N LEU A 98 3.61 -5.14 -6.20
CA LEU A 98 4.61 -5.48 -5.20
C LEU A 98 5.81 -4.57 -5.41
N HIS A 99 6.19 -3.84 -4.36
CA HIS A 99 7.31 -2.92 -4.36
C HIS A 99 8.55 -3.58 -3.70
N ILE A 100 9.75 -3.18 -4.13
CA ILE A 100 11.02 -3.64 -3.55
C ILE A 100 11.51 -2.66 -2.48
N SER A 101 11.13 -1.38 -2.57
CA SER A 101 11.29 -0.32 -1.57
C SER A 101 9.97 0.46 -1.42
N ASP A 102 9.99 1.60 -0.74
CA ASP A 102 8.82 2.49 -0.60
C ASP A 102 8.35 3.08 -1.94
N ASP A 103 9.26 3.31 -2.89
CA ASP A 103 8.99 3.97 -4.17
C ASP A 103 9.31 3.13 -5.42
N GLU A 104 9.99 1.99 -5.27
CA GLU A 104 10.40 1.14 -6.40
C GLU A 104 9.42 -0.01 -6.65
N LEU A 105 8.70 0.03 -7.78
CA LEU A 105 7.83 -1.07 -8.20
C LEU A 105 8.66 -2.26 -8.68
N GLY A 106 8.50 -3.42 -8.04
CA GLY A 106 9.17 -4.66 -8.45
C GLY A 106 8.36 -5.47 -9.47
N MET A 107 7.06 -5.62 -9.24
CA MET A 107 6.20 -6.46 -10.07
C MET A 107 4.73 -6.04 -9.98
N THR A 108 4.01 -6.21 -11.08
CA THR A 108 2.54 -6.15 -11.11
C THR A 108 1.95 -7.54 -11.30
N ILE A 109 0.97 -7.89 -10.49
CA ILE A 109 0.25 -9.16 -10.52
C ILE A 109 -1.19 -8.91 -10.94
N PHE A 110 -1.62 -9.54 -12.02
CA PHE A 110 -3.00 -9.45 -12.51
C PHE A 110 -3.76 -10.74 -12.21
N LYS A 111 -4.96 -10.66 -11.63
CA LYS A 111 -5.85 -11.82 -11.53
C LYS A 111 -6.35 -12.22 -12.92
N GLN A 112 -6.40 -13.52 -13.22
CA GLN A 112 -7.06 -13.99 -14.44
C GLN A 112 -7.74 -15.34 -14.18
N GLY A 113 -9.06 -15.36 -14.00
CA GLY A 113 -9.81 -16.61 -13.78
C GLY A 113 -9.35 -17.33 -12.51
N ASP A 114 -8.72 -18.48 -12.63
CA ASP A 114 -8.13 -19.31 -11.56
C ASP A 114 -6.61 -19.11 -11.39
N ARG A 115 -5.98 -18.28 -12.22
CA ARG A 115 -4.53 -18.04 -12.24
C ARG A 115 -4.19 -16.58 -11.97
N TYR A 116 -2.88 -16.30 -11.95
CA TYR A 116 -2.28 -14.98 -11.87
C TYR A 116 -1.27 -14.80 -12.99
N ILE A 117 -1.20 -13.58 -13.53
CA ILE A 117 -0.14 -13.16 -14.44
C ILE A 117 0.86 -12.35 -13.62
N LEU A 118 2.12 -12.79 -13.63
CA LEU A 118 3.23 -12.11 -12.98
C LEU A 118 3.96 -11.28 -14.04
N ARG A 119 3.97 -9.95 -13.89
CA ARG A 119 4.67 -9.03 -14.79
C ARG A 119 5.72 -8.26 -13.98
N PRO A 120 6.98 -8.73 -13.96
CA PRO A 120 8.09 -7.96 -13.40
C PRO A 120 8.18 -6.58 -14.06
N GLU A 121 8.60 -5.60 -13.28
CA GLU A 121 8.92 -4.27 -13.81
C GLU A 121 10.18 -4.32 -14.68
N THR A 122 10.41 -3.26 -15.47
CA THR A 122 11.61 -3.18 -16.33
C THR A 122 12.88 -3.32 -15.49
N GLY A 123 13.77 -4.24 -15.87
CA GLY A 123 15.01 -4.52 -15.13
C GLY A 123 14.85 -5.53 -13.98
N MET A 124 13.63 -5.97 -13.69
CA MET A 124 13.35 -7.00 -12.69
C MET A 124 13.19 -8.38 -13.35
N THR A 125 13.65 -9.41 -12.65
CA THR A 125 13.64 -10.80 -13.14
C THR A 125 13.14 -11.76 -12.06
N ILE A 126 12.45 -12.83 -12.48
CA ILE A 126 12.04 -13.92 -11.60
C ILE A 126 12.98 -15.10 -11.83
N ARG A 127 13.65 -15.57 -10.77
CA ARG A 127 14.64 -16.65 -10.83
C ARG A 127 14.29 -17.76 -9.84
N PRO A 128 14.56 -19.04 -10.15
CA PRO A 128 14.39 -20.11 -9.18
C PRO A 128 15.32 -19.92 -7.96
N THR A 129 14.84 -20.28 -6.78
CA THR A 129 15.62 -20.34 -5.55
C THR A 129 15.20 -21.55 -4.70
N VAL A 130 15.95 -21.82 -3.62
CA VAL A 130 15.64 -22.86 -2.65
C VAL A 130 15.59 -22.22 -1.26
N LEU A 131 14.47 -22.41 -0.56
CA LEU A 131 14.26 -21.89 0.79
C LEU A 131 15.10 -22.69 1.81
N PRO A 132 15.36 -22.16 3.02
CA PRO A 132 16.15 -22.85 4.05
C PRO A 132 15.61 -24.24 4.45
N ASN A 133 14.31 -24.47 4.28
CA ASN A 133 13.66 -25.76 4.52
C ASN A 133 13.78 -26.75 3.33
N GLY A 134 14.46 -26.37 2.25
CA GLY A 134 14.67 -27.19 1.05
C GLY A 134 13.57 -27.07 -0.03
N GLU A 135 12.52 -26.29 0.21
CA GLU A 135 11.45 -26.08 -0.76
C GLU A 135 11.92 -25.22 -1.95
N ARG A 136 11.39 -25.52 -3.14
CA ARG A 136 11.66 -24.72 -4.34
C ARG A 136 10.75 -23.50 -4.35
N ALA A 137 11.33 -22.34 -4.63
CA ALA A 137 10.62 -21.08 -4.72
C ALA A 137 11.16 -20.24 -5.90
N PHE A 138 10.65 -19.01 -6.02
CA PHE A 138 11.17 -18.02 -6.94
C PHE A 138 11.52 -16.74 -6.19
N ILE A 139 12.58 -16.07 -6.63
CA ILE A 139 12.98 -14.74 -6.16
C ILE A 139 12.74 -13.72 -7.27
N LEU A 140 12.16 -12.58 -6.91
CA LEU A 140 12.07 -11.39 -7.76
C LEU A 140 13.23 -10.46 -7.39
N GLY A 141 13.97 -9.96 -8.38
CA GLY A 141 15.03 -8.97 -8.15
C GLY A 141 15.67 -8.47 -9.43
N ALA A 142 16.48 -7.43 -9.28
CA ALA A 142 17.17 -6.77 -10.39
C ALA A 142 18.06 -7.74 -11.19
N GLU A 143 18.28 -7.42 -12.46
CA GLU A 143 19.21 -8.15 -13.31
C GLU A 143 20.67 -7.92 -12.83
N GLN A 144 21.23 -8.94 -12.16
CA GLN A 144 22.67 -8.99 -11.81
C GLN A 144 23.55 -9.20 -13.04
#